data_AF-A0A810QAV6-F1
#
_entry.id   AF-A0A810QAV6-F1
#
_cell.length_a   1.000
_cell.length_b   1.000
_cell.length_c   1.000
_cell.angle_alpha   90.00
_cell.angle_beta   90.00
_cell.angle_gamma   90.00
#
_symmetry.space_group_name_H-M   'P 1'
#
loop_
_entity.id
_entity.type
_entity.pdbx_description
1 polymer ?
#
loop_
_entity_poly.entity_id
_entity_poly.type
_entity_poly.pdbx_seq_one_letter_code
_entity_poly.pdbx_strand_id
1 'polypeptide(L)'
;MTRKEYEKKIAALEPLDEERRKSVTCALLGHSHITTGCFGYVYCARCGEQIGDVLGGCFYDPLEVRVGHNCPTCRANYEKLGWEDKILTPDPFSDENSGGAE
;
A
#
# COMPACT_ATOMS: atom_id res chain seq x y z
N MET A 1 -4.33 3.60 -15.77
CA MET A 1 -5.55 2.77 -15.98
C MET A 1 -6.71 3.46 -15.29
N THR A 2 -7.92 3.44 -15.84
CA THR A 2 -9.07 4.01 -15.13
C THR A 2 -9.68 3.01 -14.14
N ARG A 3 -10.43 3.52 -13.14
CA ARG A 3 -11.10 2.66 -12.15
C ARG A 3 -12.07 1.66 -12.78
N LYS A 4 -12.84 2.08 -13.79
CA LYS A 4 -13.79 1.21 -14.50
C LYS A 4 -13.09 0.08 -15.25
N GLU A 5 -11.94 0.36 -15.86
CA GLU A 5 -11.14 -0.67 -16.54
C GLU A 5 -10.55 -1.68 -15.55
N TYR A 6 -10.06 -1.20 -14.41
CA TYR A 6 -9.60 -2.05 -13.32
C TYR A 6 -10.73 -2.97 -12.81
N GLU A 7 -11.90 -2.40 -12.50
CA GLU A 7 -13.06 -3.17 -12.02
C GLU A 7 -13.49 -4.23 -13.03
N LYS A 8 -13.51 -3.89 -14.33
CA LYS A 8 -13.80 -4.85 -15.41
C LYS A 8 -12.76 -5.98 -15.49
N LYS A 9 -11.47 -5.67 -15.36
CA LYS A 9 -10.39 -6.67 -15.38
C LYS A 9 -10.44 -7.60 -14.18
N ILE A 10 -10.67 -7.07 -12.98
CA ILE A 10 -10.81 -7.88 -11.77
C ILE A 10 -12.05 -8.77 -11.87
N ALA A 11 -13.20 -8.23 -12.29
CA ALA A 11 -14.43 -9.01 -12.45
C ALA A 11 -14.29 -10.18 -13.45
N ALA A 12 -13.43 -10.03 -14.47
CA ALA A 12 -13.16 -11.11 -15.43
C ALA A 12 -12.26 -12.23 -14.88
N LEU A 13 -11.58 -12.00 -13.75
CA LEU A 13 -10.68 -12.96 -13.10
C LEU A 13 -11.32 -13.61 -11.87
N GLU A 14 -12.50 -13.16 -11.44
CA GLU A 14 -13.23 -13.74 -10.32
C GLU A 14 -13.67 -15.19 -10.62
N PRO A 15 -13.73 -16.08 -9.61
CA PRO A 15 -13.51 -15.80 -8.18
C PRO A 15 -12.02 -15.75 -7.79
N LEU A 16 -11.62 -14.72 -7.05
CA LEU A 16 -10.29 -14.63 -6.43
C LEU A 16 -10.39 -14.57 -4.91
N ASP A 17 -9.48 -15.27 -4.22
CA ASP A 17 -9.24 -15.03 -2.80
C ASP A 17 -8.61 -13.63 -2.59
N GLU A 18 -8.70 -13.10 -1.36
CA GLU A 18 -8.29 -11.74 -1.06
C GLU A 18 -6.80 -11.49 -1.37
N GLU A 19 -5.94 -12.44 -1.04
CA GLU A 19 -4.50 -12.33 -1.30
C GLU A 19 -4.21 -12.27 -2.79
N ARG A 20 -4.77 -13.20 -3.58
CA ARG A 20 -4.64 -13.16 -5.04
C ARG A 20 -5.19 -11.86 -5.61
N ARG A 21 -6.31 -11.35 -5.10
CA ARG A 21 -6.89 -10.08 -5.56
C ARG A 21 -5.95 -8.91 -5.30
N LYS A 22 -5.28 -8.86 -4.15
CA LYS A 22 -4.25 -7.87 -3.81
C LYS A 22 -3.03 -7.99 -4.75
N SER A 23 -2.52 -9.20 -4.98
CA SER A 23 -1.38 -9.43 -5.89
C SER A 23 -1.69 -9.06 -7.35
N VAL A 24 -2.86 -9.48 -7.86
CA VAL A 24 -3.33 -9.09 -9.21
C VAL A 24 -3.50 -7.58 -9.31
N THR A 25 -3.99 -6.92 -8.26
CA THR A 25 -4.12 -5.46 -8.24
C THR A 25 -2.76 -4.78 -8.34
N CYS A 26 -1.74 -5.25 -7.63
CA CYS A 26 -0.37 -4.74 -7.78
C CYS A 26 0.21 -5.01 -9.18
N ALA A 27 -0.06 -6.18 -9.77
CA ALA A 27 0.39 -6.48 -11.13
C ALA A 27 -0.26 -5.54 -12.18
N LEU A 28 -1.48 -5.07 -11.92
CA LEU A 28 -2.21 -4.16 -12.82
C LEU A 28 -1.85 -2.68 -12.63
N LEU A 29 -1.64 -2.25 -11.38
CA LEU A 29 -1.52 -0.84 -11.01
C LEU A 29 -0.11 -0.42 -10.55
N GLY A 30 0.79 -1.38 -10.30
CA GLY A 30 2.03 -1.16 -9.56
C GLY A 30 1.83 -1.36 -8.05
N HIS A 31 2.91 -1.39 -7.27
CA HIS A 31 2.79 -1.38 -5.80
C HIS A 31 2.21 -0.06 -5.31
N SER A 32 1.49 -0.10 -4.19
CA SER A 32 0.95 1.11 -3.57
C SER A 32 2.08 1.93 -2.94
N HIS A 33 1.96 3.26 -2.98
CA HIS A 33 2.75 4.18 -2.17
C HIS A 33 2.47 4.07 -0.67
N ILE A 34 1.42 3.33 -0.27
CA ILE A 34 1.15 2.99 1.12
C ILE A 34 2.02 1.77 1.49
N THR A 35 2.92 1.98 2.44
CA THR A 35 3.93 1.00 2.84
C THR A 35 3.72 0.55 4.29
N THR A 36 4.18 -0.66 4.58
CA THR A 36 4.38 -1.16 5.94
C THR A 36 5.80 -1.72 6.06
N GLY A 37 6.31 -1.92 7.27
CA GLY A 37 7.71 -2.27 7.44
C GLY A 37 8.06 -2.72 8.84
N CYS A 38 9.16 -3.45 8.94
CA CYS A 38 9.75 -3.86 10.21
C CYS A 38 11.27 -3.98 10.05
N PHE A 39 12.04 -3.53 11.06
CA PHE A 39 13.51 -3.56 11.07
C PHE A 39 14.18 -3.03 9.79
N GLY A 40 13.60 -1.99 9.19
CA GLY A 40 14.13 -1.37 7.98
C GLY A 40 13.76 -2.05 6.67
N TYR A 41 13.04 -3.17 6.68
CA TYR A 41 12.41 -3.71 5.48
C TYR A 41 11.14 -2.93 5.13
N VAL A 42 10.92 -2.71 3.84
CA VAL A 42 9.76 -1.98 3.31
C VAL A 42 8.92 -2.91 2.45
N TYR A 43 7.64 -3.04 2.80
CA TYR A 43 6.66 -3.88 2.13
C TYR A 43 5.51 -3.04 1.59
N CYS A 44 4.95 -3.46 0.47
CA CYS A 44 3.71 -2.90 -0.04
C CYS A 44 2.56 -3.24 0.93
N ALA A 45 1.86 -2.24 1.48
CA ALA A 45 0.78 -2.48 2.44
C ALA A 45 -0.45 -3.17 1.81
N ARG A 46 -0.53 -3.23 0.47
CA ARG A 46 -1.57 -3.95 -0.26
C ARG A 46 -1.31 -5.45 -0.34
N CYS A 47 -0.19 -5.84 -0.96
CA CYS A 47 0.09 -7.25 -1.28
C CYS A 47 1.11 -7.92 -0.35
N GLY A 48 1.75 -7.17 0.54
CA GLY A 48 2.77 -7.70 1.46
C GLY A 48 4.12 -8.01 0.82
N GLU A 49 4.30 -7.82 -0.49
CA GLU A 49 5.59 -8.02 -1.14
C GLU A 49 6.62 -6.98 -0.68
N GLN A 50 7.87 -7.42 -0.52
CA GLN A 50 8.98 -6.54 -0.20
C GLN A 50 9.34 -5.69 -1.42
N ILE A 51 9.32 -4.36 -1.26
CA ILE A 51 9.60 -3.40 -2.33
C ILE A 51 10.91 -2.63 -2.11
N GLY A 52 11.54 -2.80 -0.95
CA GLY A 52 12.84 -2.22 -0.64
C GLY A 52 13.27 -2.43 0.80
N ASP A 53 14.34 -1.75 1.18
CA ASP A 53 14.85 -1.71 2.55
C ASP A 53 15.71 -0.45 2.80
N VAL A 54 16.03 -0.22 4.08
CA VAL A 54 16.94 0.83 4.57
C VAL A 54 18.11 0.25 5.39
N LEU A 55 18.46 -1.03 5.19
CA LEU A 55 19.50 -1.70 6.00
C LEU A 55 20.91 -1.18 5.69
N GLY A 56 21.17 -0.89 4.41
CA GLY A 56 22.44 -0.38 3.93
C GLY A 56 22.32 0.92 3.11
N GLY A 57 21.15 1.55 3.13
CA GLY A 57 20.85 2.68 2.26
C GLY A 57 19.52 3.36 2.57
N CYS A 58 18.95 3.99 1.55
CA CYS A 58 17.69 4.71 1.65
C CYS A 58 16.70 4.17 0.62
N PHE A 59 15.58 3.62 1.08
CA PHE A 59 14.37 3.50 0.29
C PHE A 59 13.77 4.90 0.13
N TYR A 60 13.60 5.35 -1.11
CA TYR A 60 13.07 6.67 -1.41
C TYR A 60 11.84 6.58 -2.30
N ASP A 61 10.71 6.96 -1.73
CA ASP A 61 9.46 7.21 -2.43
C ASP A 61 8.91 8.58 -1.98
N PRO A 62 8.84 9.58 -2.88
CA PRO A 62 8.43 10.93 -2.52
C PRO A 62 6.97 11.02 -2.06
N LEU A 63 6.14 10.02 -2.38
CA LEU A 63 4.73 9.95 -2.00
C LEU A 63 4.46 8.89 -0.92
N GLU A 64 5.51 8.35 -0.27
CA GLU A 64 5.36 7.31 0.74
C GLU A 64 4.39 7.72 1.85
N VAL A 65 3.48 6.80 2.19
CA VAL A 65 2.61 6.87 3.37
C VAL A 65 2.78 5.58 4.18
N ARG A 66 3.28 5.68 5.40
CA ARG A 66 3.53 4.51 6.25
C ARG A 66 2.32 4.19 7.12
N VAL A 67 1.90 2.92 7.10
CA VAL A 67 0.86 2.42 7.99
C VAL A 67 1.28 2.62 9.46
N GLY A 68 0.36 3.14 10.27
CA GLY A 68 0.60 3.46 11.68
C GLY A 68 1.33 4.79 11.91
N HIS A 69 1.67 5.54 10.86
CA HIS A 69 2.42 6.80 10.98
C HIS A 69 1.56 8.01 10.64
N ASN A 70 1.13 8.73 11.67
CA ASN A 70 0.22 9.88 11.55
C ASN A 70 0.94 11.25 11.50
N CYS A 71 2.10 11.33 10.86
CA CYS A 71 2.83 12.60 10.78
C CYS A 71 2.26 13.54 9.68
N PRO A 72 2.55 14.86 9.75
CA PRO A 72 2.09 15.82 8.74
C PRO A 72 2.50 15.46 7.30
N THR A 73 3.69 14.89 7.11
CA THR A 73 4.16 14.46 5.78
C THR A 73 3.32 13.31 5.23
N CYS A 74 3.03 12.28 6.03
CA CYS A 74 2.19 11.16 5.60
C CYS A 74 0.76 11.62 5.28
N ARG A 75 0.20 12.57 6.06
CA ARG A 75 -1.09 13.19 5.74
C ARG A 75 -1.06 13.93 4.40
N ALA A 76 -0.07 14.82 4.21
CA ALA A 76 0.09 15.59 2.98
C ALA A 76 0.36 14.71 1.76
N ASN A 77 1.05 13.57 1.92
CA ASN A 77 1.24 12.61 0.85
C ASN A 77 -0.05 11.83 0.55
N TYR A 78 -0.77 11.38 1.58
CA TYR A 78 -2.03 10.65 1.42
C TYR A 78 -3.10 11.47 0.67
N GLU A 79 -3.12 12.79 0.85
CA GLU A 79 -3.99 13.70 0.08
C GLU A 79 -3.69 13.70 -1.42
N LYS A 80 -2.42 13.47 -1.81
CA LYS A 80 -1.99 13.39 -3.22
C LYS A 80 -2.25 12.03 -3.84
N LEU A 81 -2.37 10.98 -3.03
CA LEU A 81 -2.56 9.61 -3.50
C LEU A 81 -3.90 9.42 -4.20
N GLY A 82 -3.85 8.71 -5.33
CA GLY A 82 -5.01 8.37 -6.16
C GLY A 82 -5.84 7.23 -5.57
N TRP A 83 -6.86 6.81 -6.32
CA TRP A 83 -7.64 5.62 -5.94
C TRP A 83 -6.83 4.34 -6.14
N GLU A 84 -5.90 4.36 -7.10
CA GLU A 84 -5.00 3.27 -7.45
C GLU A 84 -4.05 2.87 -6.30
N ASP A 85 -3.67 3.84 -5.48
CA ASP A 85 -2.83 3.62 -4.30
C ASP A 85 -3.65 3.09 -3.13
N LYS A 86 -4.89 3.56 -2.98
CA LYS A 86 -5.75 3.33 -1.81
C LYS A 86 -6.62 2.07 -1.91
N ILE A 87 -6.74 1.48 -3.09
CA ILE A 87 -7.59 0.31 -3.29
C ILE A 87 -6.96 -0.94 -2.67
N LEU A 88 -7.72 -1.64 -1.83
CA LEU A 88 -7.30 -2.85 -1.10
C LEU A 88 -6.09 -2.65 -0.16
N THR A 89 -5.81 -1.40 0.23
CA THR A 89 -4.85 -1.08 1.30
C THR A 89 -5.57 -0.86 2.62
N PRO A 90 -4.93 -1.14 3.77
CA PRO A 90 -5.43 -0.69 5.07
C PRO A 90 -5.50 0.83 5.14
N ASP A 91 -6.31 1.36 6.07
CA ASP A 91 -6.22 2.77 6.45
C ASP A 91 -4.89 2.98 7.19
N PRO A 92 -3.95 3.78 6.65
CA PRO A 92 -2.66 3.98 7.29
C PRO A 92 -2.75 4.74 8.62
N PHE A 93 -3.90 5.35 8.94
CA PHE A 93 -4.07 6.21 10.10
C PHE A 93 -5.05 5.66 11.15
N SER A 94 -5.54 4.42 11.01
CA SER A 94 -6.42 3.82 12.02
C SER A 94 -5.67 3.49 13.31
N ASP A 95 -6.34 3.66 14.45
CA ASP A 95 -5.76 3.38 15.78
C ASP A 95 -5.43 1.88 15.97
N GLU A 96 -6.10 0.99 15.22
CA GLU A 96 -5.77 -0.45 15.18
C GLU A 96 -4.38 -0.72 14.55
N ASN A 97 -3.88 0.20 13.72
CA ASN A 97 -2.60 0.08 13.02
C ASN A 97 -1.46 0.83 13.72
N SER A 98 -1.75 1.67 14.72
CA SER A 98 -0.74 2.17 15.64
C SER A 98 -0.40 1.04 16.59
N GLY A 99 0.75 0.37 16.36
CA GLY A 99 1.27 -0.66 17.25
C GLY A 99 1.23 -0.21 18.70
N GLY A 100 0.21 -0.68 19.41
CA GLY A 100 0.12 -0.59 20.85
C GLY A 100 1.22 -1.46 21.43
N ALA A 101 2.15 -0.82 22.11
CA ALA A 101 2.95 -1.47 23.12
C ALA A 101 1.98 -2.03 24.19
N GLU A 102 1.96 -3.35 24.33
CA GLU A 102 1.70 -4.02 25.61
C GLU A 102 3.00 -4.62 26.13
#